data_AF-A0A0D2K8J5-F1
#
_entry.id   AF-A0A0D2K8J5-F1
#
_cell.length_a   1.000
_cell.length_b   1.000
_cell.length_c   1.000
_cell.angle_alpha   90.00
_cell.angle_beta   90.00
_cell.angle_gamma   90.00
#
_symmetry.space_group_name_H-M   'P 1'
#
loop_
_entity.id
_entity.type
_entity.pdbx_description
1 polymer ?
#
loop_
_entity_poly.entity_id
_entity_poly.type
_entity_poly.pdbx_seq_one_letter_code
_entity_poly.pdbx_strand_id
1 'polypeptide(L)'
;MDPVEAAKVACNFGQRPEWGAAHGISRRLPDKLKQLVEACWAADYESRPEFIQIIATLEEVLRDLPQDPPGGGAAPGCSCAIM
;
A
#
# COMPACT_ATOMS: atom_id res chain seq x y z
N MET A 1 -13.09 1.46 14.89
CA MET A 1 -11.70 1.69 15.32
C MET A 1 -11.23 2.96 14.65
N ASP A 2 -10.66 3.88 15.41
CA ASP A 2 -10.06 5.11 14.86
C ASP A 2 -8.80 4.76 14.06
N PRO A 3 -8.52 5.38 12.89
CA PRO A 3 -7.28 5.16 12.13
C PRO A 3 -6.00 5.31 12.97
N VAL A 4 -5.96 6.23 13.93
CA VAL A 4 -4.78 6.40 14.80
C VAL A 4 -4.63 5.20 15.75
N GLU A 5 -5.75 4.72 16.29
CA GLU A 5 -5.79 3.54 17.14
C GLU A 5 -5.41 2.28 16.35
N ALA A 6 -5.90 2.13 15.13
CA ALA A 6 -5.54 1.03 14.23
C ALA A 6 -4.04 1.03 13.91
N ALA A 7 -3.45 2.19 13.63
CA ALA A 7 -2.02 2.32 13.39
C ALA A 7 -1.19 1.91 14.62
N LYS A 8 -1.59 2.37 15.82
CA LYS A 8 -0.93 1.97 17.07
C LYS A 8 -0.99 0.46 17.28
N VAL A 9 -2.16 -0.14 17.05
CA VAL A 9 -2.34 -1.58 17.25
C VAL A 9 -1.56 -2.39 16.23
N ALA A 10 -1.53 -1.97 14.96
CA ALA A 10 -0.73 -2.61 13.93
C ALA A 10 0.78 -2.52 14.23
N CYS A 11 1.26 -1.39 14.73
CA CYS A 11 2.66 -1.20 15.11
C CYS A 11 3.04 -2.01 16.36
N ASN A 12 2.21 -1.99 17.41
CA ASN A 12 2.57 -2.54 18.72
C ASN A 12 2.25 -4.03 18.87
N PHE A 13 1.22 -4.52 18.16
CA PHE A 13 0.70 -5.89 18.31
C PHE A 13 0.77 -6.69 17.01
N GLY A 14 1.43 -6.17 15.96
CA GLY A 14 1.62 -6.90 14.71
C GLY A 14 0.33 -7.19 13.94
N GLN A 15 -0.76 -6.46 14.21
CA GLN A 15 -2.05 -6.60 13.50
C GLN A 15 -2.00 -5.93 12.11
N ARG A 16 -0.96 -6.22 11.33
CA ARG A 16 -0.84 -5.79 9.94
C ARG A 16 -1.78 -6.64 9.06
N PRO A 17 -2.38 -6.08 8.01
CA PRO A 17 -3.20 -6.86 7.08
C PRO A 17 -2.38 -7.97 6.40
N GLU A 18 -3.00 -9.12 6.19
CA GLU A 18 -2.42 -10.18 5.37
C GLU A 18 -2.67 -9.91 3.88
N TRP A 19 -1.83 -10.48 3.01
CA TRP A 19 -2.07 -10.39 1.58
C TRP A 19 -3.08 -11.46 1.12
N GLY A 20 -4.11 -11.08 0.37
CA GLY A 20 -4.99 -12.05 -0.29
C GLY A 20 -6.45 -11.63 -0.41
N ALA A 21 -7.29 -12.61 -0.79
CA ALA A 21 -8.72 -12.43 -1.06
C ALA A 21 -9.54 -12.01 0.18
N ALA A 22 -8.99 -12.21 1.39
CA ALA A 22 -9.64 -11.83 2.66
C ALA A 22 -9.93 -10.33 2.77
N HIS A 23 -9.22 -9.48 2.00
CA HIS A 23 -9.40 -8.03 2.00
C HIS A 23 -10.08 -7.48 0.73
N GLY A 24 -10.80 -8.32 -0.02
CA GLY A 24 -11.55 -7.90 -1.21
C GLY A 24 -10.68 -7.45 -2.39
N ILE A 25 -9.37 -7.76 -2.35
CA ILE A 25 -8.45 -7.47 -3.44
C ILE A 25 -8.52 -8.65 -4.44
N SER A 26 -9.43 -8.55 -5.40
CA SER A 26 -9.58 -9.53 -6.47
C SER A 26 -8.41 -9.52 -7.48
N ARG A 27 -7.59 -8.46 -7.46
CA ARG A 27 -6.45 -8.28 -8.38
C ARG A 27 -5.19 -8.94 -7.81
N ARG A 28 -4.48 -9.70 -8.63
CA ARG A 28 -3.14 -10.20 -8.25
C ARG A 28 -2.21 -9.00 -8.07
N LEU A 29 -1.75 -8.76 -6.84
CA LEU A 29 -0.75 -7.75 -6.54
C LEU A 29 0.64 -8.25 -6.93
N PRO A 30 1.49 -7.41 -7.56
CA PRO A 30 2.89 -7.74 -7.82
C PRO A 30 3.63 -8.07 -6.51
N ASP A 31 4.43 -9.12 -6.51
CA ASP A 31 5.13 -9.55 -5.30
C ASP A 31 6.14 -8.50 -4.82
N LYS A 32 6.71 -7.74 -5.76
CA LYS A 32 7.59 -6.60 -5.48
C LYS A 32 6.90 -5.49 -4.67
N LEU A 33 5.61 -5.26 -4.90
CA LEU A 33 4.84 -4.31 -4.11
C LEU A 33 4.62 -4.81 -2.68
N LYS A 34 4.33 -6.11 -2.52
CA LYS A 34 4.16 -6.72 -1.19
C LYS A 34 5.44 -6.63 -0.37
N GLN A 35 6.56 -6.99 -0.99
CA GLN A 35 7.89 -6.92 -0.39
C GLN A 35 8.26 -5.50 0.02
N LEU A 36 7.95 -4.50 -0.83
CA LEU A 36 8.18 -3.09 -0.50
C LEU A 36 7.40 -2.66 0.75
N VAL A 37 6.11 -3.02 0.82
CA VAL A 37 5.26 -2.68 1.97
C VAL A 37 5.76 -3.36 3.25
N GLU A 38 6.16 -4.63 3.16
CA GLU A 38 6.76 -5.36 4.29
C GLU A 38 8.08 -4.73 4.77
N ALA A 39 8.94 -4.29 3.84
CA ALA A 39 10.18 -3.59 4.17
C ALA A 39 9.90 -2.25 4.90
N CYS A 40 8.89 -1.50 4.47
CA CYS A 40 8.43 -0.30 5.17
C CYS A 40 7.89 -0.59 6.58
N TRP A 41 7.45 -1.82 6.85
CA TRP A 41 6.95 -2.27 8.15
C TRP A 41 8.01 -2.98 9.00
N ALA A 42 9.28 -2.96 8.60
CA ALA A 42 10.35 -3.55 9.38
C ALA A 42 10.34 -3.04 10.82
N ALA A 43 10.47 -3.99 11.77
CA ALA A 43 10.54 -3.67 13.20
C ALA A 43 11.80 -2.84 13.51
N ASP A 44 12.90 -3.19 12.85
CA ASP A 44 14.13 -2.41 12.86
C ASP A 44 14.00 -1.18 11.94
N TYR A 45 14.38 -0.02 12.46
CA TYR A 45 14.30 1.26 11.76
C TYR A 45 15.31 1.34 10.62
N GLU A 46 16.54 0.87 10.85
CA GLU A 46 17.64 0.93 9.87
C GLU A 46 17.39 0.00 8.67
N SER A 47 16.54 -1.01 8.86
CA SER A 47 16.10 -1.93 7.81
C SER A 47 15.02 -1.33 6.89
N ARG A 48 14.45 -0.15 7.23
CA ARG A 48 13.42 0.49 6.43
C ARG A 48 14.05 1.21 5.24
N PRO A 49 13.44 1.13 4.05
CA PRO A 49 13.97 1.81 2.89
C PRO A 49 13.83 3.32 2.99
N GLU A 50 14.77 4.02 2.39
CA GLU A 50 14.70 5.47 2.20
C GLU A 50 13.61 5.83 1.18
N PHE A 51 13.04 7.02 1.29
CA PHE A 51 11.97 7.46 0.38
C PHE A 51 12.39 7.42 -1.10
N ILE A 52 13.65 7.69 -1.41
CA ILE A 52 14.19 7.60 -2.78
C ILE A 52 14.09 6.16 -3.31
N GLN A 53 14.38 5.17 -2.48
CA GLN A 53 14.30 3.75 -2.84
C GLN A 53 12.85 3.30 -3.01
N ILE A 54 11.95 3.81 -2.14
CA ILE A 54 10.51 3.56 -2.24
C ILE A 54 9.99 4.05 -3.59
N ILE A 55 10.29 5.29 -3.97
CA ILE A 55 9.82 5.89 -5.23
C ILE A 55 10.33 5.08 -6.43
N ALA A 56 11.63 4.78 -6.49
CA ALA A 56 12.22 3.99 -7.57
C ALA A 56 11.55 2.60 -7.71
N THR A 57 11.27 1.95 -6.58
CA THR A 57 10.60 0.64 -6.56
C THR A 57 9.14 0.76 -7.04
N LEU A 58 8.43 1.82 -6.66
CA LEU A 58 7.05 2.06 -7.10
C LEU A 58 6.97 2.35 -8.60
N GLU A 59 7.92 3.10 -9.15
CA GLU A 59 8.02 3.33 -10.61
C GLU A 59 8.26 2.03 -11.39
N GLU A 60 9.05 1.12 -10.83
CA GLU A 60 9.24 -0.23 -11.38
C GLU A 60 7.93 -1.04 -11.34
N VAL A 61 7.26 -1.08 -10.19
CA VAL A 61 5.97 -1.77 -10.04
C VAL A 61 4.91 -1.20 -11.00
N LEU A 62 4.88 0.12 -11.19
CA LEU A 62 3.92 0.77 -12.09
C LEU A 62 4.06 0.31 -13.54
N ARG A 63 5.30 0.04 -13.99
CA ARG A 63 5.56 -0.50 -15.33
C ARG A 63 5.04 -1.92 -15.50
N ASP A 64 5.03 -2.71 -14.42
CA ASP A 64 4.59 -4.10 -14.43
C ASP A 64 3.07 -4.26 -14.23
N LEU A 65 2.39 -3.19 -13.78
CA LEU A 65 0.94 -3.22 -13.58
C LEU A 65 0.20 -3.11 -14.92
N PRO A 66 -0.87 -3.91 -15.12
CA PRO A 66 -1.74 -3.73 -16.27
C PRO A 66 -2.30 -2.31 -16.22
N GLN A 67 -2.08 -1.54 -17.29
CA GLN A 67 -2.73 -0.25 -17.43
C GLN A 67 -4.23 -0.51 -17.54
N ASP A 68 -5.01 0.12 -16.66
CA ASP A 68 -6.45 0.13 -16.85
C ASP A 68 -6.73 0.80 -18.21
N PRO A 69 -7.71 0.30 -18.99
CA PRO A 69 -7.98 0.87 -20.30
C PRO A 69 -8.25 2.38 -20.16
N PRO A 70 -7.70 3.22 -21.06
CA PRO A 70 -7.94 4.65 -21.00
C PRO A 70 -9.41 4.94 -21.34
N GLY A 71 -10.25 5.12 -20.31
CA GLY A 71 -11.54 5.78 -20.42
C GLY A 71 -12.67 5.17 -19.60
N GLY A 72 -13.28 5.99 -18.72
CA GLY A 72 -14.64 5.73 -18.26
C GLY A 72 -15.11 6.39 -16.96
N GLY A 73 -15.05 7.72 -16.87
CA GLY A 73 -15.95 8.48 -15.98
C GLY A 73 -15.38 8.88 -14.62
N ALA A 74 -15.42 10.19 -14.37
CA ALA A 74 -15.46 10.72 -13.03
C ALA A 74 -16.54 9.99 -12.21
N ALA A 75 -16.14 9.29 -11.16
CA ALA A 75 -17.07 9.01 -10.06
C ALA A 75 -17.29 10.34 -9.31
N PRO A 76 -18.50 10.90 -9.28
CA PRO A 76 -18.79 12.03 -8.40
C PRO A 76 -18.85 11.49 -6.97
N GLY A 77 -17.74 11.50 -6.26
CA GLY A 77 -17.74 11.09 -4.85
C GLY A 77 -16.43 10.54 -4.30
N CYS A 78 -15.32 11.24 -4.47
CA CYS A 78 -14.23 11.12 -3.50
C CYS A 78 -13.53 12.47 -3.33
N SER A 79 -14.21 13.35 -2.61
CA SER A 79 -13.63 14.58 -2.08
C SER A 79 -12.77 14.22 -0.87
N CYS A 80 -11.53 13.79 -1.10
CA CYS A 80 -10.49 13.96 -0.10
C CYS A 80 -10.00 15.42 -0.20
N ALA A 81 -10.82 16.34 0.31
CA ALA A 81 -10.40 17.69 0.64
C ALA A 81 -10.10 17.72 2.14
N ILE A 82 -8.89 18.17 2.44
CA ILE A 82 -8.37 18.50 3.76
C ILE A 82 -9.39 19.40 4.49
N MET A 83 -9.82 18.99 5.69
CA MET A 83 -10.30 19.91 6.73
C MET A 83 -9.19 20.08 7.76
#